data_AF-A0A658NME4-F1
#
_entry.id   AF-A0A658NME4-F1
#
_cell.length_a   1.000
_cell.length_b   1.000
_cell.length_c   1.000
_cell.angle_alpha   90.00
_cell.angle_beta   90.00
_cell.angle_gamma   90.00
#
_symmetry.space_group_name_H-M   'P 1'
#
loop_
_entity.id
_entity.type
_entity.pdbx_description
1 polymer ?
#
loop_
_entity_poly.entity_id
_entity_poly.type
_entity_poly.pdbx_seq_one_letter_code
_entity_poly.pdbx_strand_id
1 'polypeptide(L)'
;MARKLGMDTVGFLMMAHMNSPEGLVTQAKLMESYGANCIYVTDSAGHLLPDTVKARLSAVRDALKPETELGFHGHHNLAMGVAN
;
A
#
# COMPACT_ATOMS: atom_id res chain seq x y z
N MET A 1 7.20 6.99 -16.66
CA MET A 1 6.64 7.38 -17.98
C MET A 1 5.25 7.99 -17.82
N ALA A 2 4.28 7.30 -17.20
CA ALA A 2 2.91 7.79 -16.96
C ALA A 2 2.84 9.21 -16.35
N ARG A 3 3.65 9.49 -15.32
CA ARG A 3 3.74 10.84 -14.71
C ARG A 3 4.12 11.94 -15.71
N LYS A 4 5.02 11.66 -16.67
CA LYS A 4 5.40 12.62 -17.72
C LYS A 4 4.29 12.82 -18.76
N LEU A 5 3.35 11.88 -18.85
CA LEU A 5 2.17 11.97 -19.72
C LEU A 5 0.97 12.65 -19.02
N GLY A 6 1.15 13.17 -17.81
CA GLY A 6 0.09 13.82 -17.04
C GLY A 6 -0.96 12.87 -16.48
N MET A 7 -0.69 11.56 -16.44
CA MET A 7 -1.58 10.57 -15.83
C MET A 7 -1.47 10.60 -14.31
N ASP A 8 -2.57 10.31 -13.63
CA ASP A 8 -2.58 10.02 -12.20
C ASP A 8 -2.13 8.58 -11.95
N THR A 9 -1.10 8.39 -11.13
CA THR A 9 -0.38 7.12 -11.02
C THR A 9 -0.58 6.47 -9.66
N VAL A 10 -0.93 5.18 -9.68
CA VAL A 10 -1.10 4.38 -8.47
C VAL A 10 -0.09 3.23 -8.46
N GLY A 11 0.62 3.06 -7.35
CA GLY A 11 1.51 1.93 -7.09
C GLY A 11 0.83 0.88 -6.22
N PHE A 12 0.84 -0.39 -6.63
CA PHE A 12 0.24 -1.50 -5.88
C PHE A 12 1.34 -2.39 -5.29
N LEU A 13 1.44 -2.45 -3.96
CA LEU A 13 2.29 -3.38 -3.24
C LEU A 13 1.54 -4.69 -3.01
N MET A 14 1.66 -5.60 -3.98
CA MET A 14 1.02 -6.92 -3.96
C MET A 14 1.57 -7.83 -2.86
N MET A 15 0.73 -8.76 -2.42
CA MET A 15 1.06 -9.78 -1.42
C MET A 15 1.64 -9.16 -0.13
N ALA A 16 1.03 -8.08 0.37
CA ALA A 16 1.57 -7.32 1.50
C ALA A 16 1.75 -8.13 2.80
N HIS A 17 1.06 -9.26 2.94
CA HIS A 17 1.25 -10.19 4.05
C HIS A 17 2.60 -10.92 4.02
N MET A 18 3.23 -11.05 2.85
CA MET A 18 4.54 -11.69 2.69
C MET A 18 5.72 -10.79 3.08
N ASN A 19 5.45 -9.53 3.44
CA ASN A 19 6.48 -8.56 3.76
C ASN A 19 6.23 -7.93 5.15
N SER A 20 7.30 -7.46 5.78
CA SER A 20 7.20 -6.70 7.03
C SER A 20 6.76 -5.25 6.76
N PRO A 21 6.26 -4.52 7.77
CA PRO A 21 5.96 -3.10 7.63
C PRO A 21 7.16 -2.28 7.09
N GLU A 22 8.37 -2.56 7.57
CA GLU A 22 9.60 -1.86 7.17
C GLU A 22 10.01 -2.19 5.72
N GLY A 23 9.80 -3.45 5.32
CA GLY A 23 9.98 -3.87 3.94
C GLY A 23 9.00 -3.19 2.99
N LEU A 24 7.73 -3.02 3.40
CA LEU A 24 6.74 -2.26 2.63
C LEU A 24 7.09 -0.78 2.54
N VAL A 25 7.57 -0.16 3.64
CA VAL A 25 8.06 1.23 3.63
C VAL A 25 9.15 1.42 2.58
N THR A 26 10.11 0.50 2.51
CA THR A 26 11.20 0.55 1.54
C THR A 26 10.66 0.57 0.10
N GLN A 27 9.71 -0.32 -0.21
CA GLN A 27 9.11 -0.40 -1.55
C GLN A 27 8.20 0.79 -1.86
N ALA A 28 7.45 1.29 -0.88
CA ALA A 28 6.58 2.46 -1.02
C ALA A 28 7.39 3.71 -1.39
N LYS A 29 8.54 3.95 -0.73
CA LYS A 29 9.44 5.05 -1.07
C LYS A 29 10.02 4.95 -2.47
N LEU A 30 10.31 3.73 -2.95
CA LEU A 30 10.76 3.53 -4.33
C LEU A 30 9.66 3.95 -5.31
N MET A 31 8.43 3.45 -5.13
CA MET A 31 7.29 3.82 -5.98
C MET A 31 7.00 5.33 -5.95
N GLU A 32 7.04 5.95 -4.77
CA GLU A 32 6.91 7.41 -4.61
C GLU A 32 8.01 8.15 -5.39
N SER A 33 9.27 7.70 -5.29
CA SER A 33 10.39 8.30 -6.02
C SER A 33 10.28 8.13 -7.54
N TYR A 34 9.56 7.12 -8.01
CA TYR A 34 9.29 6.87 -9.44
C TYR A 34 8.11 7.71 -9.95
N GLY A 35 7.44 8.44 -9.06
CA GLY A 35 6.36 9.36 -9.39
C GLY A 35 4.97 8.75 -9.26
N ALA A 36 4.77 7.80 -8.35
CA ALA A 36 3.42 7.40 -7.92
C ALA A 36 2.76 8.54 -7.12
N ASN A 37 1.52 8.88 -7.45
CA ASN A 37 0.67 9.78 -6.67
C ASN A 37 0.10 9.11 -5.43
N CYS A 38 -0.26 7.84 -5.58
CA CYS A 38 -0.93 7.05 -4.57
C CYS A 38 -0.27 5.69 -4.44
N ILE A 39 -0.12 5.20 -3.21
CA ILE A 39 0.40 3.87 -2.91
C ILE A 39 -0.70 3.04 -2.24
N TYR A 40 -0.90 1.81 -2.71
CA TYR A 40 -1.80 0.86 -2.08
C TYR A 40 -1.03 -0.27 -1.42
N VAL A 41 -1.37 -0.54 -0.15
CA VAL A 41 -1.04 -1.80 0.52
C VAL A 41 -2.15 -2.79 0.16
N THR A 42 -1.80 -3.91 -0.47
CA THR A 42 -2.82 -4.82 -1.02
C THR A 42 -2.73 -6.21 -0.39
N ASP A 43 -3.85 -6.66 0.16
CA ASP A 43 -4.02 -7.99 0.70
C ASP A 43 -4.48 -8.96 -0.39
N SER A 44 -3.59 -9.22 -1.34
CA SER A 44 -3.90 -10.02 -2.53
C SER A 44 -4.36 -11.45 -2.21
N ALA A 45 -4.05 -11.96 -1.02
CA ALA A 45 -4.48 -13.28 -0.55
C ALA A 45 -5.61 -13.25 0.49
N GLY A 46 -6.15 -12.07 0.83
CA GLY A 46 -7.20 -11.93 1.86
C GLY A 46 -6.79 -12.53 3.21
N HIS A 47 -5.51 -12.42 3.58
CA HIS A 47 -4.89 -13.08 4.71
C HIS A 47 -4.62 -12.13 5.90
N LEU A 48 -4.62 -10.82 5.67
CA LEU A 48 -4.36 -9.85 6.73
C LEU A 48 -5.59 -9.72 7.65
N LEU A 49 -5.29 -9.43 8.92
CA LEU A 49 -6.26 -9.14 9.96
C LEU A 49 -6.14 -7.65 10.33
N PRO A 50 -7.16 -7.04 10.98
CA PRO A 50 -7.22 -5.59 11.16
C PRO A 50 -5.96 -4.97 11.80
N ASP A 51 -5.41 -5.61 12.84
CA ASP A 51 -4.19 -5.11 13.50
C ASP A 51 -2.96 -5.16 12.58
N THR A 52 -2.88 -6.18 11.72
CA THR A 52 -1.74 -6.35 10.81
C THR A 52 -1.87 -5.47 9.56
N VAL A 53 -3.09 -5.11 9.16
CA VAL A 53 -3.36 -4.05 8.19
C VAL A 53 -2.95 -2.70 8.77
N LYS A 54 -3.43 -2.38 9.98
CA LYS A 54 -3.10 -1.12 10.67
C LYS A 54 -1.61 -0.90 10.82
N ALA A 55 -0.86 -1.93 11.24
CA ALA A 55 0.60 -1.84 11.38
C ALA A 55 1.30 -1.47 10.07
N ARG A 56 0.88 -2.08 8.95
CA ARG A 56 1.46 -1.81 7.62
C ARG A 56 1.08 -0.43 7.10
N LEU A 57 -0.20 -0.07 7.17
CA LEU A 57 -0.67 1.24 6.73
C LEU A 57 -0.05 2.37 7.55
N SER A 58 0.04 2.23 8.87
CA SER A 58 0.66 3.25 9.73
C SER A 58 2.14 3.46 9.37
N ALA A 59 2.90 2.38 9.27
CA ALA A 59 4.32 2.45 8.91
C ALA A 59 4.54 3.10 7.53
N VAL A 60 3.74 2.72 6.52
CA VAL A 60 3.83 3.32 5.19
C VAL A 60 3.42 4.79 5.24
N ARG A 61 2.36 5.14 5.96
CA ARG A 61 1.88 6.52 6.07
C ARG A 61 2.93 7.43 6.68
N ASP A 62 3.56 7.01 7.76
CA ASP A 62 4.59 7.77 8.48
C ASP A 62 5.83 8.03 7.62
N ALA A 63 6.08 7.17 6.62
CA ALA A 63 7.27 7.21 5.79
C ALA A 63 7.10 7.99 4.48
N LEU A 64 5.87 8.08 3.96
CA LEU A 64 5.54 8.77 2.71
C LEU A 64 5.36 10.27 2.92
N LYS A 65 5.55 11.05 1.85
CA LYS A 65 5.28 12.49 1.87
C LYS A 65 3.80 12.78 2.15
N PRO A 66 3.46 13.89 2.83
CA PRO A 66 2.07 14.22 3.16
C PRO A 66 1.13 14.27 1.95
N GLU A 67 1.64 14.68 0.78
CA GLU A 67 0.88 14.77 -0.46
C GLU A 67 0.70 13.44 -1.20
N THR A 68 1.49 12.41 -0.88
CA THR A 68 1.34 11.08 -1.48
C THR A 68 0.16 10.39 -0.82
N GLU A 69 -0.83 9.99 -1.61
CA GLU A 69 -2.01 9.29 -1.10
C GLU A 69 -1.67 7.86 -0.67
N LEU A 70 -2.44 7.33 0.28
CA LEU A 70 -2.31 5.95 0.76
C LEU A 70 -3.67 5.26 0.73
N GLY A 71 -3.73 4.11 0.07
CA GLY A 71 -4.91 3.28 -0.05
C GLY A 71 -4.70 1.85 0.47
N PHE A 72 -5.82 1.14 0.63
CA PHE A 72 -5.86 -0.27 0.98
C PHE A 72 -6.78 -1.03 0.02
N HIS A 73 -6.34 -2.22 -0.41
CA HIS A 73 -7.14 -3.13 -1.23
C HIS A 73 -7.22 -4.48 -0.51
N GLY A 74 -8.39 -4.79 0.05
CA GLY A 74 -8.67 -6.01 0.79
C GLY A 74 -9.40 -7.07 -0.04
N HIS A 75 -9.19 -8.34 0.31
CA HIS A 75 -9.95 -9.48 -0.23
C HIS A 75 -10.77 -10.15 0.89
N HIS A 76 -11.80 -10.90 0.51
CA HIS A 76 -12.76 -11.52 1.44
C HIS A 76 -12.45 -12.97 1.81
N ASN A 77 -11.22 -13.46 1.59
CA ASN A 77 -10.87 -14.87 1.81
C ASN A 77 -11.03 -15.31 3.28
N LEU A 78 -10.88 -14.38 4.22
CA LEU A 78 -11.20 -14.55 5.64
C LEU A 78 -12.45 -13.76 6.09
N ALA A 79 -13.29 -13.32 5.14
CA ALA A 79 -14.43 -12.43 5.37
C ALA A 79 -14.08 -11.07 6.04
N MET A 80 -12.81 -10.66 5.99
CA MET A 80 -12.32 -9.43 6.65
C MET A 80 -12.26 -8.20 5.74
N GLY A 81 -12.61 -8.31 4.46
CA GLY A 81 -12.37 -7.25 3.46
C GLY A 81 -12.95 -5.87 3.78
N VAL A 82 -14.09 -5.79 4.50
CA VAL A 82 -14.72 -4.52 4.92
C VAL A 82 -14.18 -4.02 6.26
N ALA A 83 -13.76 -4.93 7.14
CA ALA A 83 -13.25 -4.58 8.46
C ALA A 83 -11.78 -4.14 8.43
N ASN A 84 -11.03 -4.65 7.45
CA ASN A 84 -9.66 -4.27 7.12
C ASN A 84 -9.62 -2.93 6.37
#